data_AF-A0A1G8D2C0-F1
#
_entry.id   AF-A0A1G8D2C0-F1
#
_cell.length_a   1.000
_cell.length_b   1.000
_cell.length_c   1.000
_cell.angle_alpha   90.00
_cell.angle_beta   90.00
_cell.angle_gamma   90.00
#
_symmetry.space_group_name_H-M   'P 1'
#
loop_
_entity.id
_entity.type
_entity.pdbx_description
1 polymer ?
#
loop_
_entity_poly.entity_id
_entity_poly.type
_entity_poly.pdbx_seq_one_letter_code
_entity_poly.pdbx_strand_id
1 'polypeptide(L)'
;MNLHDKYGVDGRKGDVRVIAANNKNLEEEISVSRFLLNLYYRLNIFLILLPKLRERQGDILLLIDCFLKKYAGKQEKSITGFSDKVIAQIRNYI
;
A
#
# COMPACT_ATOMS: atom_id res chain seq x y z
N MET A 1 -2.81 -37.63 22.10
CA MET A 1 -3.05 -37.46 20.65
C MET A 1 -2.54 -36.09 20.28
N ASN A 2 -1.39 -36.02 19.61
CA ASN A 2 -0.71 -34.75 19.34
C ASN A 2 -1.43 -34.01 18.21
N LEU A 3 -1.52 -32.68 18.31
CA LEU A 3 -2.17 -31.81 17.31
C LEU A 3 -1.59 -31.96 15.87
N HIS A 4 -0.46 -32.65 15.72
CA HIS A 4 0.23 -32.89 14.46
C HIS A 4 -0.59 -33.75 13.48
N ASP A 5 -1.43 -34.67 13.97
CA ASP A 5 -2.12 -35.65 13.13
C ASP A 5 -3.43 -35.13 12.49
N LYS A 6 -3.94 -33.97 12.94
CA LYS A 6 -5.25 -33.45 12.48
C LYS A 6 -5.20 -32.52 11.25
N TYR A 7 -4.04 -31.96 10.90
CA TYR A 7 -3.97 -30.89 9.89
C TYR A 7 -2.93 -31.09 8.77
N GLY A 8 -2.18 -32.19 8.73
CA GLY A 8 -1.35 -32.55 7.57
C GLY A 8 -0.32 -31.51 7.11
N VAL A 9 0.11 -30.61 8.00
CA VAL A 9 1.11 -29.58 7.67
C VAL A 9 2.47 -30.10 8.09
N ASP A 10 3.30 -30.52 7.13
CA ASP A 10 4.73 -30.74 7.33
C ASP A 10 5.40 -29.39 7.60
N GLY A 11 5.48 -29.03 8.88
CA GLY A 11 5.95 -27.72 9.33
C GLY A 11 7.46 -27.57 9.13
N ARG A 12 7.87 -26.85 8.10
CA ARG A 12 9.27 -26.44 7.91
C ARG A 12 9.55 -25.15 8.68
N LYS A 13 10.64 -25.11 9.45
CA LYS A 13 11.10 -23.88 10.12
C LYS A 13 11.59 -22.87 9.08
N GLY A 14 11.21 -21.60 9.27
CA GLY A 14 11.70 -20.47 8.50
C GLY A 14 11.82 -19.23 9.37
N ASP A 15 12.81 -18.40 9.08
CA ASP A 15 12.93 -17.04 9.64
C ASP A 15 12.33 -16.06 8.62
N VAL A 16 11.23 -15.42 9.00
CA VAL A 16 10.43 -14.60 8.08
C VAL A 16 10.04 -13.27 8.72
N ARG A 17 10.16 -12.19 7.95
CA ARG A 17 9.60 -10.89 8.29
C ARG A 17 8.27 -10.71 7.58
N VAL A 18 7.20 -10.50 8.34
CA VAL A 18 5.85 -10.27 7.80
C VAL A 18 5.60 -8.77 7.68
N ILE A 19 5.20 -8.31 6.49
CA ILE A 19 4.70 -6.96 6.23
C ILE A 19 3.31 -7.11 5.63
N ALA A 20 2.31 -6.47 6.25
CA ALA A 20 0.92 -6.49 5.79
C ALA A 20 0.46 -5.06 5.46
N ALA A 21 -0.44 -4.93 4.50
CA ALA A 21 -1.07 -3.66 4.13
C ALA A 21 -2.56 -3.89 3.87
N ASN A 22 -3.39 -2.95 4.32
CA ASN A 22 -4.84 -2.98 4.10
C ASN A 22 -5.32 -1.56 3.77
N ASN A 23 -6.32 -1.46 2.88
CA ASN A 23 -7.01 -0.21 2.56
C ASN A 23 -8.37 -0.07 3.26
N LYS A 24 -8.81 -1.10 4.00
CA LYS A 24 -10.01 -1.06 4.83
C LYS A 24 -9.68 -0.82 6.30
N ASN A 25 -10.68 -0.34 7.05
CA ASN A 25 -10.59 -0.28 8.50
C ASN A 25 -10.70 -1.70 9.09
N LEU A 26 -9.63 -2.20 9.71
CA LEU A 26 -9.60 -3.54 10.29
C LEU A 26 -10.51 -3.66 11.51
N GLU A 27 -10.71 -2.60 12.28
CA GLU A 27 -11.58 -2.62 13.47
C GLU A 27 -13.04 -2.80 13.06
N GLU A 28 -13.47 -2.13 12.00
CA GLU A 28 -14.80 -2.32 11.40
C GLU A 28 -14.97 -3.75 10.86
N GLU A 29 -13.98 -4.28 10.13
CA GLU A 29 -14.05 -5.64 9.58
C GLU A 29 -14.03 -6.73 10.69
N ILE A 30 -13.40 -6.47 11.84
CA ILE A 30 -13.49 -7.32 13.04
C ILE A 30 -14.91 -7.29 13.61
N SER A 31 -15.54 -6.12 13.71
CA SER A 31 -16.89 -5.98 14.28
C SER A 31 -17.95 -6.78 13.52
N VAL A 32 -17.76 -6.95 12.21
CA VAL A 32 -18.64 -7.76 11.34
C VAL A 32 -18.12 -9.19 11.11
N SER A 33 -17.18 -9.66 11.94
CA SER A 33 -16.60 -11.02 11.89
C SER A 33 -15.97 -11.41 10.55
N ARG A 34 -15.48 -10.43 9.77
CA ARG A 34 -14.77 -10.66 8.50
C ARG A 34 -13.25 -10.71 8.66
N PHE A 35 -12.73 -10.29 9.81
CA PHE A 35 -11.31 -10.35 10.12
C PHE A 35 -11.05 -10.97 11.50
N LEU A 36 -10.04 -11.85 11.57
CA LEU A 36 -9.70 -12.55 12.81
C LEU A 36 -9.01 -11.61 13.79
N LEU A 37 -9.66 -11.41 14.96
CA LEU A 37 -9.12 -10.58 16.04
C LEU A 37 -7.71 -11.00 16.49
N ASN A 38 -7.44 -12.31 16.55
CA ASN A 38 -6.11 -12.82 16.92
C ASN A 38 -5.02 -12.40 15.90
N LEU A 39 -5.34 -12.39 14.60
CA LEU A 39 -4.39 -11.95 13.58
C LEU A 39 -4.16 -10.43 13.66
N TYR A 40 -5.22 -9.65 13.95
CA TYR A 40 -5.12 -8.20 14.13
C TYR A 40 -4.08 -7.84 15.18
N TYR A 41 -4.16 -8.43 16.37
CA TYR A 41 -3.20 -8.12 17.44
C TYR A 41 -1.76 -8.53 17.14
N ARG A 42 -1.54 -9.52 16.25
CA ARG A 42 -0.18 -9.92 15.81
C ARG A 42 0.39 -9.00 14.73
N LEU A 43 -0.45 -8.50 13.83
CA LEU A 43 -0.03 -7.60 12.76
C LEU A 43 0.08 -6.15 13.22
N ASN A 44 -0.79 -5.72 14.13
CA ASN A 44 -0.92 -4.32 14.53
C ASN A 44 0.06 -3.88 15.64
N ILE A 45 1.24 -4.52 15.71
CA ILE A 45 2.29 -4.16 16.67
C ILE A 45 2.97 -2.84 16.25
N PHE A 46 3.18 -2.66 14.94
CA PHE A 46 3.76 -1.44 14.38
C PHE A 46 2.96 -1.02 13.15
N LEU A 47 2.06 -0.05 13.33
CA LEU A 47 1.20 0.47 12.28
C LEU A 47 1.83 1.68 11.60
N ILE A 48 1.98 1.62 10.29
CA ILE A 48 2.35 2.77 9.47
C ILE A 48 1.08 3.27 8.78
N LEU A 49 0.54 4.40 9.24
CA LEU A 49 -0.55 5.08 8.58
C LEU A 49 -0.01 5.83 7.36
N LEU A 50 -0.45 5.44 6.17
CA LEU A 50 -0.08 6.11 4.93
C LEU A 50 -1.09 7.23 4.63
N PRO A 51 -0.70 8.52 4.73
CA PRO A 51 -1.61 9.61 4.42
C PRO A 51 -2.01 9.61 2.95
N LYS A 52 -3.24 10.07 2.67
CA LYS A 52 -3.72 10.23 1.30
C LYS A 52 -2.91 11.30 0.59
N LEU A 53 -2.84 11.24 -0.73
CA LEU A 53 -2.05 12.20 -1.50
C LEU A 53 -2.45 13.66 -1.25
N ARG A 54 -3.74 13.92 -0.97
CA ARG A 54 -4.26 15.24 -0.57
C ARG A 54 -3.75 15.80 0.75
N GLU A 55 -3.32 14.92 1.65
CA GLU A 55 -2.70 15.31 2.92
C GLU A 55 -1.19 15.55 2.75
N ARG A 56 -0.64 15.27 1.55
CA ARG A 56 0.78 15.37 1.21
C ARG A 56 0.99 16.46 0.17
N GLN A 57 0.71 17.71 0.56
CA GLN A 57 0.82 18.86 -0.34
C GLN A 57 2.23 18.95 -0.96
N GLY A 58 2.29 19.13 -2.27
CA GLY A 58 3.54 19.21 -3.03
C GLY A 58 4.04 17.88 -3.60
N ASP A 59 3.70 16.74 -2.99
CA ASP A 59 4.19 15.42 -3.45
C ASP A 59 3.68 15.07 -4.85
N ILE A 60 2.50 15.56 -5.24
CA ILE A 60 1.94 15.30 -6.57
C ILE A 60 2.87 15.76 -7.69
N LEU A 61 3.56 16.89 -7.55
CA LEU A 61 4.46 17.40 -8.59
C LEU A 61 5.70 16.50 -8.75
N LEU A 62 6.25 16.04 -7.63
CA LEU A 62 7.37 15.10 -7.62
C LEU A 62 6.96 13.76 -8.24
N LEU A 63 5.75 13.29 -7.94
CA LEU A 63 5.22 12.04 -8.48
C LEU A 63 5.01 12.11 -9.99
N ILE A 64 4.39 13.17 -10.52
CA ILE A 64 4.15 13.28 -11.97
C ILE A 64 5.46 13.41 -12.74
N ASP A 65 6.47 14.08 -12.21
CA ASP A 65 7.80 14.16 -12.83
C ASP A 65 8.50 12.80 -12.84
N CYS A 66 8.40 12.05 -11.73
CA CYS A 66 8.93 10.69 -11.65
C CYS A 66 8.25 9.75 -12.65
N PHE A 67 6.91 9.81 -12.74
CA PHE A 67 6.16 9.00 -13.71
C PHE A 67 6.45 9.42 -15.15
N LEU A 68 6.55 10.72 -15.43
CA LEU A 68 6.90 11.21 -16.76
C LEU A 68 8.23 10.63 -17.23
N LYS A 69 9.29 10.76 -16.41
CA LYS A 69 10.61 10.19 -16.73
C LYS A 69 10.55 8.68 -16.95
N LYS A 70 9.84 7.96 -16.08
CA LYS A 70 9.68 6.50 -16.15
C LYS A 70 8.97 6.04 -17.42
N TYR A 71 7.91 6.72 -17.84
CA TYR A 71 7.10 6.31 -18.99
C TYR A 71 7.57 6.88 -20.32
N ALA A 72 8.12 8.11 -20.34
CA ALA A 72 8.75 8.70 -21.52
C ALA A 72 9.93 7.82 -21.98
N GLY A 73 10.78 7.39 -21.04
CA GLY A 73 11.89 6.47 -21.34
C GLY A 73 11.42 5.10 -21.85
N LYS A 74 10.36 4.53 -21.27
CA LYS A 74 9.80 3.24 -21.72
C LYS A 74 9.15 3.29 -23.10
N GLN A 75 8.67 4.45 -23.52
CA GLN A 75 7.98 4.63 -24.81
C GLN A 75 8.86 5.32 -25.86
N GLU A 76 10.13 5.56 -25.55
CA GLU A 76 11.08 6.29 -26.44
C GLU A 76 10.54 7.67 -26.88
N LYS A 77 9.72 8.30 -26.03
CA LYS A 77 9.15 9.62 -26.31
C LYS A 77 9.98 10.70 -25.63
N SER A 78 10.26 11.77 -26.37
CA SER A 78 10.95 12.95 -25.84
C SER A 78 9.95 13.94 -25.23
N ILE A 79 9.32 13.56 -24.12
CA ILE A 79 8.42 14.45 -23.37
C ILE A 79 9.19 15.02 -22.17
N THR A 80 9.30 16.34 -22.11
CA THR A 80 10.15 17.06 -21.14
C THR A 80 9.39 17.62 -19.95
N GLY A 81 8.05 17.70 -20.01
CA GLY A 81 7.24 18.23 -18.92
C GLY A 81 5.74 18.24 -19.24
N PHE A 82 4.99 18.88 -18.34
CA PHE A 82 3.56 19.15 -18.52
C PHE A 82 3.33 20.65 -18.74
N SER A 83 2.28 21.01 -19.48
CA SER A 83 1.91 22.41 -19.63
C SER A 83 1.36 22.99 -18.32
N ASP A 84 1.47 24.31 -18.13
CA ASP A 84 0.99 24.98 -16.93
C ASP A 84 -0.50 24.74 -16.67
N LYS A 85 -1.30 24.63 -17.73
CA LYS A 85 -2.72 24.27 -17.65
C LYS A 85 -2.92 22.90 -17.00
N VAL A 86 -2.13 21.90 -17.38
CA VAL A 86 -2.20 20.56 -16.81
C VAL A 86 -1.74 20.56 -15.35
N ILE A 87 -0.66 21.27 -15.04
CA ILE A 87 -0.17 21.41 -13.65
C ILE A 87 -1.24 22.05 -12.76
N ALA A 88 -1.92 23.10 -13.23
CA ALA A 88 -3.00 23.75 -12.50
C ALA A 88 -4.19 22.80 -12.25
N GLN A 89 -4.59 22.01 -13.26
CA GLN A 89 -5.65 21.02 -13.09
C GLN A 89 -5.30 19.92 -12.09
N ILE A 90 -4.06 19.43 -12.13
CA ILE A 90 -3.57 18.40 -11.20
C ILE A 90 -3.58 18.93 -9.75
N ARG A 91 -3.19 20.18 -9.54
CA ARG A 91 -3.25 20.82 -8.21
C ARG A 91 -4.68 21.00 -7.69
N ASN A 92 -5.66 21.19 -8.57
CA ASN A 92 -7.06 21.41 -8.19
C ASN A 92 -7.85 20.12 -7.94
N TYR A 93 -7.34 18.95 -8.35
CA TYR A 93 -8.02 17.67 -8.18
C TYR A 93 -7.81 17.05 -6.78
N ILE A 94 -6.88 17.58 -6.02
CA ILE A 94 -6.35 17.03 -4.78
C ILE A 94 -6.76 17.92 -3.61
#